data_AF-A0A397ISR3-F1
#
_entry.id   AF-A0A397ISR3-F1
#
_cell.length_a   1.000
_cell.length_b   1.000
_cell.length_c   1.000
_cell.angle_alpha   90.00
_cell.angle_beta   90.00
_cell.angle_gamma   90.00
#
_symmetry.space_group_name_H-M   'P 1'
#
loop_
_entity.id
_entity.type
_entity.pdbx_description
1 polymer ?
#
loop_
_entity_poly.entity_id
_entity_poly.type
_entity_poly.pdbx_seq_one_letter_code
_entity_poly.pdbx_strand_id
1 'polypeptide(L)'
;MLGSEFKPYTDTRNNANVIFGASVAVGKDNFETIISNRLTFVDKSMLVKEFIESSDSVSLILRPRRFGKSTNLSMLNYFFKIPYSREENNISRKLFEKLKISS
;
A
#
# COMPACT_ATOMS: atom_id res chain seq x y z
N MET A 1 -4.88 -15.51 8.29
CA MET A 1 -4.48 -16.46 7.22
C MET A 1 -4.71 -15.81 5.85
N LEU A 2 -3.63 -15.42 5.17
CA LEU A 2 -3.62 -14.88 3.79
C LEU A 2 -3.85 -15.99 2.75
N GLY A 3 -4.90 -16.81 2.94
CA GLY A 3 -5.08 -18.10 2.26
C GLY A 3 -6.47 -18.36 1.68
N SER A 4 -7.33 -17.34 1.55
CA SER A 4 -8.53 -17.46 0.71
C SER A 4 -8.42 -16.50 -0.47
N GLU A 5 -8.96 -16.91 -1.62
CA GLU A 5 -9.08 -16.15 -2.87
C GLU A 5 -9.84 -14.82 -2.65
N PHE A 6 -9.22 -13.90 -1.92
CA PHE A 6 -9.71 -12.55 -1.82
C PHE A 6 -9.42 -11.88 -3.16
N LYS A 7 -10.44 -11.81 -4.01
CA LYS A 7 -10.51 -10.89 -5.13
C LYS A 7 -11.11 -9.59 -4.59
N PRO A 8 -10.30 -8.61 -4.16
CA PRO A 8 -10.86 -7.32 -3.79
C PRO A 8 -11.65 -6.76 -4.97
N TYR A 9 -12.85 -6.27 -4.71
CA TYR A 9 -13.51 -5.42 -5.69
C TYR A 9 -12.63 -4.18 -5.86
N THR A 10 -12.18 -3.95 -7.09
CA THR A 10 -11.36 -2.80 -7.46
C THR A 10 -12.18 -1.93 -8.38
N ASP A 11 -12.23 -0.64 -8.08
CA ASP A 11 -12.82 0.36 -8.96
C ASP A 11 -11.76 1.40 -9.29
N THR A 12 -11.60 1.68 -10.59
CA THR A 12 -10.73 2.75 -11.06
C THR A 12 -11.58 3.88 -11.62
N ARG A 13 -11.58 5.02 -10.93
CA ARG A 13 -12.25 6.25 -11.40
C ARG A 13 -11.25 7.39 -11.45
N ASN A 14 -11.20 8.11 -12.57
CA ASN A 14 -10.33 9.29 -12.74
C ASN A 14 -8.88 9.02 -12.28
N ASN A 15 -8.31 7.89 -12.70
CA ASN A 15 -6.98 7.39 -12.33
C ASN A 15 -6.77 6.95 -10.86
N ALA A 16 -7.72 7.20 -9.96
CA ALA A 16 -7.68 6.67 -8.59
C ALA A 16 -8.11 5.20 -8.59
N ASN A 17 -7.29 4.32 -8.00
CA ASN A 17 -7.68 2.93 -7.73
C ASN A 17 -8.13 2.80 -6.28
N VAL A 18 -9.29 2.20 -6.08
CA VAL A 18 -9.83 1.92 -4.75
C VAL A 18 -9.98 0.43 -4.60
N ILE A 19 -9.40 -0.10 -3.53
CA ILE A 19 -9.55 -1.49 -3.13
C ILE A 19 -10.63 -1.53 -2.07
N PHE A 20 -11.76 -2.16 -2.39
CA PHE A 20 -12.88 -2.30 -1.47
C PHE A 20 -12.71 -3.53 -0.60
N GLY A 21 -12.99 -3.35 0.69
CA GLY A 21 -12.87 -4.35 1.73
C GLY A 21 -14.06 -4.32 2.69
N ALA A 22 -13.89 -4.91 3.87
CA ALA A 22 -14.96 -5.08 4.86
C ALA A 22 -15.46 -3.76 5.45
N SER A 23 -14.58 -2.77 5.62
CA SER A 23 -14.91 -1.44 6.14
C SER A 23 -13.83 -0.43 5.78
N VAL A 24 -14.13 0.88 5.87
CA VAL A 24 -13.16 1.94 5.61
C VAL A 24 -12.09 1.97 6.68
N ALA A 25 -10.81 2.03 6.27
CA ALA A 25 -9.68 2.19 7.18
C ALA A 25 -9.68 3.60 7.83
N VAL A 26 -10.39 3.77 8.94
CA VAL A 26 -10.39 5.01 9.72
C VAL A 26 -9.42 4.90 10.89
N GLY A 27 -8.48 5.85 10.99
CA GLY A 27 -7.50 5.90 12.10
C GLY A 27 -6.47 4.78 12.08
N LYS A 28 -6.37 4.02 10.99
CA LYS A 28 -5.37 2.96 10.81
C LYS A 28 -4.32 3.45 9.82
N ASP A 29 -3.08 3.52 10.31
CA ASP A 29 -1.97 4.08 9.55
C ASP A 29 -0.95 3.01 9.11
N ASN A 30 -0.96 1.81 9.68
CA ASN A 30 -0.06 0.73 9.28
C ASN A 30 -0.57 0.02 8.02
N PHE A 31 0.25 -0.03 6.98
CA PHE A 31 -0.11 -0.57 5.68
C PHE A 31 -0.42 -2.08 5.71
N GLU A 32 0.46 -2.88 6.33
CA GLU A 32 0.24 -4.34 6.48
C GLU A 32 -1.10 -4.64 7.16
N THR A 33 -1.44 -3.89 8.21
CA THR A 33 -2.69 -4.04 8.96
C THR A 33 -3.90 -3.74 8.08
N ILE A 34 -3.82 -2.75 7.19
CA ILE A 34 -4.92 -2.41 6.26
C ILE A 34 -5.15 -3.53 5.25
N ILE A 35 -4.08 -4.02 4.61
CA ILE A 35 -4.17 -5.08 3.60
C ILE A 35 -4.59 -6.41 4.22
N SER A 36 -3.96 -6.80 5.31
CA SER A 36 -4.21 -8.10 5.97
C SER A 36 -5.61 -8.20 6.54
N ASN A 37 -6.16 -7.08 7.04
CA ASN A 37 -7.54 -7.02 7.53
C ASN A 37 -8.57 -6.73 6.41
N ARG A 38 -8.13 -6.65 5.15
CA ARG A 38 -9.00 -6.41 3.99
C ARG A 38 -9.88 -5.17 4.19
N LEU A 39 -9.26 -4.05 4.58
CA LEU A 39 -9.96 -2.79 4.74
C LEU A 39 -10.01 -2.03 3.43
N THR A 40 -11.07 -1.25 3.24
CA THR A 40 -11.18 -0.35 2.10
C THR A 40 -10.11 0.73 2.21
N PHE A 41 -9.29 0.84 1.17
CA PHE A 41 -8.25 1.86 1.07
C PHE A 41 -8.03 2.31 -0.38
N VAL A 42 -7.50 3.52 -0.54
CA VAL A 42 -7.13 4.06 -1.86
C VAL A 42 -5.72 3.59 -2.18
N ASP A 43 -5.58 2.85 -3.28
CA ASP A 43 -4.30 2.34 -3.72
C ASP A 43 -3.44 3.46 -4.32
N LYS A 44 -2.43 3.85 -3.54
CA LYS A 44 -1.40 4.84 -3.90
C LYS A 44 -0.04 4.18 -4.14
N SER A 45 0.00 2.88 -4.41
CA SER A 45 1.26 2.13 -4.56
C SER A 45 2.15 2.64 -5.70
N MET A 46 1.59 3.31 -6.70
CA MET A 46 2.37 4.00 -7.74
C MET A 46 3.29 5.10 -7.21
N LEU A 47 3.06 5.59 -5.99
CA LEU A 47 4.00 6.45 -5.27
C LEU A 47 5.40 5.80 -5.19
N VAL A 48 5.48 4.48 -5.04
CA VAL A 48 6.75 3.74 -5.01
C VAL A 48 7.53 3.97 -6.31
N LYS A 49 6.84 3.86 -7.45
CA LYS A 49 7.45 4.11 -8.77
C LYS A 49 7.94 5.55 -8.88
N GLU A 50 7.11 6.52 -8.48
CA GLU A 50 7.48 7.93 -8.48
C GLU A 50 8.74 8.18 -7.63
N PHE A 51 8.87 7.54 -6.47
CA PHE A 51 10.08 7.62 -5.65
C PHE A 51 11.31 7.02 -6.33
N ILE A 52 11.19 5.87 -6.99
CA ILE A 52 12.30 5.21 -7.70
C ILE A 52 12.75 6.03 -8.92
N GLU A 53 11.81 6.63 -9.65
CA GLU A 53 12.09 7.44 -10.83
C GLU A 53 12.53 8.86 -10.50
N SER A 54 12.30 9.31 -9.25
CA SER A 54 12.76 10.63 -8.80
C SER A 54 14.28 10.67 -8.65
N SER A 55 14.88 11.77 -9.13
CA SER A 55 16.29 12.09 -8.90
C SER A 55 16.51 12.98 -7.67
N ASP A 56 15.47 13.17 -6.86
CA ASP A 56 15.48 14.11 -5.73
C ASP A 56 16.30 13.53 -4.56
N SER A 57 17.19 14.35 -3.99
CA SER A 57 17.91 13.98 -2.77
C SER A 57 17.02 14.00 -1.53
N VAL A 58 15.95 14.80 -1.56
CA VAL A 58 14.98 14.95 -0.48
C VAL A 58 13.58 15.09 -1.09
N SER A 59 12.70 14.15 -0.78
CA SER A 59 11.28 14.22 -1.18
C SER A 59 10.42 14.77 -0.05
N LEU A 60 9.62 15.81 -0.34
CA LEU A 60 8.70 16.43 0.62
C LEU A 60 7.25 15.96 0.39
N ILE A 61 6.70 15.22 1.34
CA ILE A 61 5.29 14.81 1.29
C ILE A 61 4.39 15.90 1.91
N LEU A 62 3.77 16.72 1.05
CA LEU A 62 2.95 17.87 1.47
C LEU A 62 1.72 17.48 2.33
N ARG A 63 1.25 18.42 3.15
CA ARG A 63 0.32 18.18 4.29
C ARG A 63 -1.19 18.51 4.05
N PRO A 64 -1.93 17.81 3.18
CA PRO A 64 -3.38 17.70 3.38
C PRO A 64 -3.71 16.72 4.53
N ARG A 65 -4.46 17.14 5.55
CA ARG A 65 -4.81 16.28 6.70
C ARG A 65 -5.58 15.04 6.23
N ARG A 66 -5.32 13.86 6.83
CA ARG A 66 -5.96 12.56 6.50
C ARG A 66 -5.74 12.04 5.07
N PHE A 67 -4.72 12.54 4.35
CA PHE A 67 -4.39 12.04 3.02
C PHE A 67 -3.63 10.70 3.01
N GLY A 68 -3.41 10.07 4.17
CA GLY A 68 -2.70 8.78 4.26
C GLY A 68 -1.18 8.90 4.24
N LYS A 69 -0.59 9.98 4.76
CA LYS A 69 0.88 10.16 4.82
C LYS A 69 1.57 9.05 5.61
N SER A 70 1.09 8.77 6.82
CA SER A 70 1.63 7.70 7.66
C SER A 70 1.50 6.34 6.96
N THR A 71 0.35 6.08 6.34
CA THR A 71 0.10 4.88 5.53
C THR A 71 1.08 4.75 4.37
N ASN A 72 1.32 5.84 3.64
CA ASN A 72 2.26 5.85 2.52
C ASN A 72 3.70 5.60 3.00
N LEU A 73 4.13 6.21 4.10
CA LEU A 73 5.45 5.95 4.68
C LEU A 73 5.58 4.50 5.16
N SER A 74 4.53 3.95 5.79
CA SER A 74 4.49 2.54 6.17
C SER A 74 4.59 1.63 4.94
N MET A 75 3.86 1.93 3.87
CA MET A 75 3.92 1.20 2.60
C MET A 75 5.32 1.24 1.98
N LEU A 76 5.96 2.41 1.90
CA LEU A 76 7.35 2.54 1.40
C LEU A 76 8.32 1.73 2.26
N ASN A 77 8.15 1.75 3.57
CA ASN A 77 8.95 0.93 4.48
C ASN A 77 8.80 -0.56 4.16
N TYR A 78 7.59 -1.11 4.00
CA TYR A 78 7.42 -2.52 3.62
C TYR A 78 7.96 -2.85 2.23
N PHE A 79 7.91 -1.91 1.29
CA PHE A 79 8.42 -2.12 -0.07
C PHE A 79 9.95 -2.19 -0.12
N PHE A 80 10.63 -1.26 0.56
CA PHE A 80 12.09 -1.15 0.54
C PHE A 80 12.80 -1.90 1.67
N LYS A 81 12.07 -2.44 2.66
CA LYS A 81 12.65 -3.21 3.75
C LYS A 81 13.42 -4.40 3.19
N ILE A 82 14.70 -4.49 3.54
CA ILE A 82 15.52 -5.68 3.30
C ILE A 82 15.05 -6.78 4.25
N PRO A 83 14.54 -7.92 3.76
CA PRO A 83 14.02 -8.97 4.62
C PRO A 83 15.16 -9.75 5.27
N TYR A 84 15.00 -10.11 6.54
CA TYR A 84 15.95 -10.96 7.29
C TYR A 84 15.67 -12.45 7.10
N SER A 85 14.47 -12.80 6.61
CA SER A 85 14.06 -14.18 6.36
C SER A 85 13.24 -14.33 5.08
N ARG A 86 13.16 -15.56 4.58
CA ARG A 86 12.30 -15.88 3.43
C ARG A 86 10.82 -15.63 3.73
N GLU A 87 10.41 -15.83 4.97
CA GLU A 87 9.05 -15.59 5.43
C GLU A 87 8.69 -14.11 5.38
N GLU A 88 9.56 -13.23 5.89
CA GLU A 88 9.37 -11.79 5.80
C GLU A 88 9.27 -11.32 4.34
N ASN A 89 10.14 -11.83 3.47
CA ASN A 89 10.08 -11.51 2.04
C ASN A 89 8.75 -11.93 1.41
N ASN A 90 8.25 -13.12 1.75
CA ASN A 90 6.97 -13.61 1.26
C ASN A 90 5.80 -12.75 1.76
N ILE A 91 5.86 -12.26 3.00
CA ILE A 91 4.86 -11.34 3.55
C ILE A 91 4.88 -10.04 2.75
N SER A 92 6.04 -9.38 2.62
CA SER A 92 6.16 -8.14 1.85
C SER A 92 5.61 -8.30 0.44
N ARG A 93 5.99 -9.37 -0.29
CA ARG A 93 5.47 -9.63 -1.64
C ARG A 93 3.95 -9.76 -1.69
N LYS A 94 3.35 -10.47 -0.72
CA LYS A 94 1.89 -10.64 -0.64
C LYS A 94 1.15 -9.33 -0.40
N LEU A 95 1.76 -8.37 0.31
CA LEU A 95 1.13 -7.07 0.56
C LEU A 95 0.91 -6.25 -0.73
N PHE A 96 1.72 -6.47 -1.77
CA PHE A 96 1.68 -5.70 -3.02
C PHE A 96 1.04 -6.45 -4.20
N GLU A 97 0.78 -7.75 -4.10
CA GLU A 97 0.38 -8.64 -5.21
C GLU A 97 -0.88 -8.19 -5.99
N LYS A 98 -1.77 -7.40 -5.39
CA LYS A 98 -3.02 -6.92 -6.01
C LYS A 98 -3.10 -5.40 -6.10
N LEU A 99 -1.96 -4.72 -6.03
CA LEU A 99 -1.86 -3.27 -6.10
C LEU A 99 -1.34 -2.85 -7.48
N LYS A 100 -1.58 -1.60 -7.86
CA LYS A 100 -1.11 -1.05 -9.14
C LYS A 100 0.38 -1.21 -9.38
N ILE A 101 1.22 -1.14 -8.34
CA ILE A 101 2.68 -1.28 -8.49
C ILE A 101 3.13 -2.70 -8.90
N SER A 102 2.30 -3.73 -8.70
CA SER A 102 2.61 -5.10 -9.11
C SER A 102 2.01 -5.50 -10.46
N SER A 103 1.24 -4.59 -11.07
CA SER A 103 0.62 -4.76 -12.39
C SER A 103 1.61 -4.53 -13.53
#